data_AF-A0A9X2AW54-F1
#
_entry.id   AF-A0A9X2AW54-F1
#
_cell.length_a   1.000
_cell.length_b   1.000
_cell.length_c   1.000
_cell.angle_alpha   90.00
_cell.angle_beta   90.00
_cell.angle_gamma   90.00
#
_symmetry.space_group_name_H-M   'P 1'
#
loop_
_entity.id
_entity.type
_entity.pdbx_description
1 polymer ?
#
loop_
_entity_poly.entity_id
_entity_poly.type
_entity_poly.pdbx_seq_one_letter_code
_entity_poly.pdbx_strand_id
1 'polypeptide(L)'
;MKKAAILLTALTLTGCLSEDMQDILNGETTVFTVSGARFDGTGTMTAGYYSLEHVIANSDVTLPNDMPQAGKEALTAAGVETTSDKMCGTLDTSGNVCFKENDSTSCLPDDISMLGLEMYKISLTDIEAASEAGFYPKVASDLGGAYIDLGSGIETVNCDDLN
;
A
#
# COMPACT_ATOMS: atom_id res chain seq x y z
N MET A 1 46.04 -22.05 12.58
CA MET A 1 45.51 -20.78 12.05
C MET A 1 44.14 -20.57 12.68
N LYS A 2 43.97 -19.44 13.37
CA LYS A 2 42.73 -19.03 14.03
C LYS A 2 41.88 -18.22 13.03
N LYS A 3 40.57 -18.23 13.26
CA LYS A 3 39.54 -17.25 12.86
C LYS A 3 38.78 -17.54 11.57
N ALA A 4 37.54 -18.00 11.72
CA ALA A 4 36.33 -17.29 11.28
C ALA A 4 35.09 -18.15 11.56
N ALA A 5 34.72 -18.30 12.84
CA ALA A 5 33.33 -18.59 13.20
C ALA A 5 32.68 -17.22 13.39
N ILE A 6 32.20 -16.64 12.29
CA ILE A 6 31.46 -15.38 12.33
C ILE A 6 30.06 -15.71 12.85
N LEU A 7 29.88 -15.29 14.10
CA LEU A 7 28.64 -15.01 14.82
C LEU A 7 27.35 -15.20 14.01
N LEU A 8 26.75 -16.39 14.17
CA LEU A 8 25.30 -16.55 14.17
C LEU A 8 24.81 -16.11 15.56
N THR A 9 24.87 -14.81 15.87
CA THR A 9 24.20 -14.30 17.07
C THR A 9 22.72 -14.42 16.80
N ALA A 10 22.16 -15.49 17.36
CA ALA A 10 20.75 -15.67 17.61
C ALA A 10 20.12 -14.32 18.01
N LEU A 11 19.38 -13.75 17.09
CA LEU A 11 18.36 -12.76 17.37
C LEU A 11 17.25 -13.48 18.14
N THR A 12 17.50 -13.76 19.42
CA THR A 12 16.44 -13.98 20.39
C THR A 12 15.84 -12.61 20.72
N LEU A 13 15.23 -11.96 19.72
CA LEU A 13 14.30 -10.84 19.92
C LEU A 13 12.91 -11.47 20.11
N THR A 14 12.73 -12.18 21.22
CA THR A 14 11.41 -12.62 21.66
C THR A 14 10.69 -11.38 22.23
N GLY A 15 10.02 -10.64 21.36
CA GLY A 15 9.14 -9.53 21.72
C GLY A 15 9.10 -8.45 20.65
N CYS A 16 8.02 -8.42 19.86
CA CYS A 16 7.67 -7.38 18.88
C CYS A 16 8.51 -7.29 17.60
N LEU A 17 8.65 -8.38 16.85
CA LEU A 17 8.77 -8.19 15.40
C LEU A 17 7.35 -7.89 14.88
N SER A 18 7.15 -6.72 14.26
CA SER A 18 5.91 -6.41 13.55
C SER A 18 5.63 -7.47 12.50
N GLU A 19 4.36 -7.69 12.15
CA GLU A 19 3.98 -8.67 11.11
C GLU A 19 4.72 -8.41 9.79
N ASP A 20 4.87 -7.14 9.41
CA ASP A 20 5.62 -6.72 8.22
C ASP A 20 7.10 -7.16 8.26
N MET A 21 7.74 -7.12 9.43
CA MET A 21 9.14 -7.57 9.56
C MET A 21 9.24 -9.09 9.54
N GLN A 22 8.23 -9.82 10.01
CA GLN A 22 8.18 -11.28 9.87
C GLN A 22 8.02 -11.68 8.39
N ASP A 23 7.18 -10.97 7.65
CA ASP A 23 7.01 -11.18 6.20
C ASP A 23 8.32 -10.96 5.45
N ILE A 24 9.03 -9.86 5.74
CA ILE A 24 10.34 -9.57 5.14
C ILE A 24 11.35 -10.69 5.43
N LEU A 25 11.40 -11.19 6.66
CA LEU A 25 12.29 -12.30 7.03
C LEU A 25 11.93 -13.61 6.31
N ASN A 26 10.68 -13.78 5.89
CA ASN A 26 10.22 -14.90 5.07
C ASN A 26 10.42 -14.67 3.56
N GLY A 27 10.98 -13.53 3.16
CA GLY A 27 11.18 -13.19 1.75
C GLY A 27 9.95 -12.63 1.06
N GLU A 28 8.98 -12.12 1.84
CA GLU A 28 7.71 -11.60 1.36
C GLU A 28 7.52 -10.12 1.74
N THR A 29 6.62 -9.45 1.04
CA THR A 29 6.13 -8.12 1.43
C THR A 29 4.69 -7.94 1.03
N THR A 30 4.00 -7.03 1.70
CA THR A 30 2.66 -6.61 1.30
C THR A 30 2.75 -5.47 0.29
N VAL A 31 2.06 -5.62 -0.83
CA VAL A 31 1.81 -4.54 -1.79
C VAL A 31 0.33 -4.17 -1.79
N PHE A 32 0.02 -2.93 -2.15
CA PHE A 32 -1.33 -2.41 -2.15
C PHE A 32 -1.66 -1.59 -3.40
N THR A 33 -2.95 -1.49 -3.67
CA THR A 33 -3.54 -0.58 -4.65
C THR A 33 -4.80 0.05 -4.06
N VAL A 34 -5.19 1.22 -4.54
CA VAL A 34 -6.38 1.93 -4.04
C VAL A 34 -7.63 1.32 -4.66
N SER A 35 -8.55 0.86 -3.80
CA SER A 35 -9.81 0.22 -4.22
C SER A 35 -11.01 1.16 -4.07
N GLY A 36 -10.92 2.17 -3.20
CA GLY A 36 -12.00 3.14 -2.98
C GLY A 36 -11.58 4.28 -2.06
N ALA A 37 -12.51 5.21 -1.85
CA ALA A 37 -12.26 6.41 -1.05
C ALA A 37 -13.51 6.80 -0.25
N ARG A 38 -13.28 7.35 0.95
CA ARG A 38 -14.32 7.93 1.80
C ARG A 38 -14.29 9.45 1.74
N PHE A 39 -15.40 10.03 1.33
CA PHE A 39 -15.59 11.48 1.27
C PHE A 39 -16.28 11.99 2.54
N ASP A 40 -15.88 13.16 3.00
CA ASP A 40 -16.45 13.84 4.17
C ASP A 40 -17.76 14.59 3.85
N GLY A 41 -18.05 14.83 2.57
CA GLY A 41 -19.23 15.54 2.08
C GLY A 41 -19.09 17.06 1.99
N THR A 42 -17.89 17.61 2.18
CA THR A 42 -17.63 19.06 2.10
C THR A 42 -17.29 19.54 0.69
N GLY A 43 -16.88 18.61 -0.19
CA GLY A 43 -16.46 18.88 -1.56
C GLY A 43 -17.48 18.44 -2.63
N THR A 44 -16.98 17.76 -3.66
CA THR A 44 -17.76 17.46 -4.89
C THR A 44 -18.67 16.23 -4.76
N MET A 45 -18.37 15.36 -3.81
CA MET A 45 -19.15 14.15 -3.54
C MET A 45 -19.87 14.24 -2.19
N THR A 46 -21.01 13.57 -2.09
CA THR A 46 -21.72 13.42 -0.81
C THR A 46 -20.94 12.53 0.15
N ALA A 47 -21.06 12.79 1.44
CA ALA A 47 -20.40 11.98 2.48
C ALA A 47 -20.71 10.49 2.30
N GLY A 48 -19.69 9.65 2.27
CA GLY A 48 -19.84 8.22 2.01
C GLY A 48 -18.56 7.55 1.51
N TYR A 49 -18.56 6.22 1.53
CA TYR A 49 -17.52 5.41 0.89
C TYR A 49 -17.97 5.03 -0.52
N TYR A 50 -17.06 5.13 -1.48
CA TYR A 50 -17.32 4.76 -2.87
C TYR A 50 -16.13 3.97 -3.42
N SER A 51 -16.42 3.01 -4.30
CA SER A 51 -15.37 2.34 -5.06
C SER A 51 -14.65 3.36 -5.95
N LEU A 52 -13.38 3.10 -6.22
CA LEU A 52 -12.58 3.99 -7.05
C LEU A 52 -13.16 4.13 -8.47
N GLU A 53 -13.70 3.04 -9.03
CA GLU A 53 -14.43 3.05 -10.30
C GLU A 53 -15.63 4.03 -10.25
N HIS A 54 -16.39 4.02 -9.15
CA HIS A 54 -17.52 4.94 -8.99
C HIS A 54 -17.06 6.40 -8.94
N VAL A 55 -15.99 6.70 -8.20
CA VAL A 55 -15.41 8.04 -8.09
C VAL A 55 -14.99 8.54 -9.48
N ILE A 56 -14.21 7.75 -10.23
CA ILE A 56 -13.72 8.13 -11.56
C ILE A 56 -14.87 8.33 -12.55
N ALA A 57 -15.91 7.51 -12.48
CA ALA A 57 -17.02 7.57 -13.42
C ALA A 57 -18.06 8.66 -13.11
N ASN A 58 -18.19 9.11 -11.86
CA ASN A 58 -19.32 9.94 -11.41
C ASN A 58 -18.93 11.26 -10.75
N SER A 59 -17.64 11.60 -10.70
CA SER A 59 -17.18 12.84 -10.09
C SER A 59 -16.17 13.57 -10.98
N ASP A 60 -16.12 14.90 -10.85
CA ASP A 60 -15.05 15.72 -11.41
C ASP A 60 -13.79 15.73 -10.51
N VAL A 61 -13.69 14.78 -9.57
CA VAL A 61 -12.53 14.66 -8.67
C VAL A 61 -11.31 14.30 -9.50
N THR A 62 -10.30 15.17 -9.47
CA THR A 62 -9.00 14.88 -10.06
C THR A 62 -8.17 14.10 -9.06
N LEU A 63 -8.05 12.79 -9.27
CA LEU A 63 -7.19 11.93 -8.48
C LEU A 63 -5.74 12.01 -8.99
N PRO A 64 -4.72 11.92 -8.10
CA PRO A 64 -3.33 11.87 -8.50
C PRO A 64 -3.04 10.72 -9.48
N ASN A 65 -2.31 11.01 -10.56
CA ASN A 65 -1.88 10.00 -11.54
C ASN A 65 -0.91 8.98 -10.94
N ASP A 66 -0.14 9.38 -9.93
CA ASP A 66 0.84 8.53 -9.25
C ASP A 66 0.22 7.69 -8.12
N MET A 67 -1.09 7.81 -7.90
CA MET A 67 -1.81 6.94 -6.96
C MET A 67 -1.87 5.52 -7.54
N PRO A 68 -1.59 4.46 -6.77
CA PRO A 68 -1.68 3.09 -7.27
C PRO A 68 -3.14 2.73 -7.53
N GLN A 69 -3.46 2.44 -8.79
CA GLN A 69 -4.82 2.16 -9.28
C GLN A 69 -4.78 1.02 -10.29
N ALA A 70 -4.70 -0.22 -9.81
CA ALA A 70 -4.58 -1.40 -10.66
C ALA A 70 -5.42 -2.57 -10.11
N GLY A 71 -5.96 -3.40 -10.99
CA GLY A 71 -6.59 -4.65 -10.59
C GLY A 71 -5.56 -5.76 -10.36
N LYS A 72 -5.93 -6.80 -9.60
CA LYS A 72 -5.08 -7.98 -9.34
C LYS A 72 -4.51 -8.61 -10.62
N GLU A 73 -5.25 -8.56 -11.73
CA GLU A 73 -4.82 -9.06 -13.03
C GLU A 73 -3.52 -8.41 -13.53
N ALA A 74 -3.22 -7.18 -13.12
CA ALA A 74 -1.96 -6.50 -13.48
C ALA A 74 -0.74 -7.19 -12.87
N LEU A 75 -0.83 -7.68 -11.61
CA LEU A 75 0.22 -8.50 -10.99
C LEU A 75 0.44 -9.78 -11.78
N THR A 76 -0.64 -10.47 -12.14
CA THR A 76 -0.57 -11.71 -12.92
C THR A 76 0.06 -11.49 -14.29
N ALA A 77 -0.32 -10.40 -14.98
CA ALA A 77 0.25 -10.03 -16.27
C ALA A 77 1.74 -9.65 -16.19
N ALA A 78 2.17 -9.09 -15.06
CA ALA A 78 3.57 -8.80 -14.76
C ALA A 78 4.38 -10.03 -14.31
N GLY A 79 3.73 -11.21 -14.19
CA GLY A 79 4.39 -12.44 -13.75
C GLY A 79 4.65 -12.49 -12.24
N VAL A 80 3.96 -11.66 -11.46
CA VAL A 80 4.06 -11.61 -9.99
C VAL A 80 3.04 -12.58 -9.39
N GLU A 81 3.52 -13.53 -8.59
CA GLU A 81 2.67 -14.47 -7.85
C GLU A 81 2.29 -13.90 -6.48
N THR A 82 1.00 -14.00 -6.12
CA THR A 82 0.53 -13.62 -4.79
C THR A 82 0.62 -14.82 -3.85
N THR A 83 1.28 -14.66 -2.70
CA THR A 83 1.40 -15.72 -1.68
C THR A 83 0.28 -15.69 -0.64
N SER A 84 -0.57 -14.66 -0.68
CA SER A 84 -1.78 -14.54 0.13
C SER A 84 -3.05 -14.47 -0.73
N ASP A 85 -4.18 -14.75 -0.08
CA ASP A 85 -5.48 -14.27 -0.55
C ASP A 85 -5.55 -12.74 -0.48
N LYS A 86 -6.63 -12.17 -1.05
CA LYS A 86 -6.89 -10.73 -0.96
C LYS A 86 -7.02 -10.30 0.51
N MET A 87 -6.27 -9.28 0.87
CA MET A 87 -6.39 -8.55 2.13
C MET A 87 -6.92 -7.15 1.86
N CYS A 88 -7.47 -6.50 2.88
CA CYS A 88 -7.98 -5.14 2.78
C CYS A 88 -7.35 -4.24 3.84
N GLY A 89 -7.14 -2.99 3.47
CA GLY A 89 -6.55 -2.00 4.35
C GLY A 89 -7.22 -0.65 4.24
N THR A 90 -6.95 0.22 5.19
CA THR A 90 -7.33 1.63 5.16
C THR A 90 -6.12 2.51 5.38
N LEU A 91 -6.09 3.65 4.69
CA LEU A 91 -5.14 4.73 4.93
C LEU A 91 -5.93 5.97 5.34
N ASP A 92 -5.69 6.46 6.55
CA ASP A 92 -6.23 7.74 7.01
C ASP A 92 -5.58 8.88 6.21
N THR A 93 -6.40 9.73 5.60
CA THR A 93 -5.95 10.86 4.76
C THR A 93 -6.30 12.21 5.39
N SER A 94 -6.57 12.26 6.70
CA SER A 94 -6.76 13.51 7.44
C SER A 94 -5.49 14.40 7.51
N GLY A 95 -4.36 13.92 6.98
CA GLY A 95 -3.17 14.70 6.67
C GLY A 95 -2.95 14.87 5.16
N ASN A 96 -1.96 15.69 4.77
CA ASN A 96 -1.63 15.86 3.35
C ASN A 96 -0.92 14.61 2.81
N VAL A 97 -1.68 13.73 2.14
CA VAL A 97 -1.16 12.51 1.51
C VAL A 97 -0.84 12.81 0.05
N CYS A 98 0.44 12.76 -0.29
CA CYS A 98 0.93 12.96 -1.64
C CYS A 98 1.70 11.73 -2.10
N PHE A 99 1.52 11.35 -3.36
CA PHE A 99 2.18 10.20 -4.00
C PHE A 99 3.53 10.57 -4.64
N LYS A 100 3.92 11.85 -4.58
CA LYS A 100 5.25 12.34 -4.94
C LYS A 100 5.70 13.50 -4.05
N GLU A 101 6.95 13.46 -3.59
CA GLU A 101 7.50 14.53 -2.76
C GLU A 101 7.54 15.87 -3.51
N ASN A 102 7.15 16.94 -2.82
CA ASN A 102 7.16 18.32 -3.34
C ASN A 102 6.33 18.54 -4.62
N ASP A 103 5.36 17.67 -4.90
CA ASP A 103 4.47 17.77 -6.05
C ASP A 103 3.01 17.86 -5.59
N SER A 104 2.47 19.08 -5.52
CA SER A 104 1.10 19.31 -5.07
C SER A 104 0.04 18.67 -5.96
N THR A 105 0.38 18.33 -7.22
CA THR A 105 -0.54 17.64 -8.14
C THR A 105 -0.63 16.14 -7.86
N SER A 106 0.29 15.62 -7.04
CA SER A 106 0.28 14.24 -6.58
C SER A 106 -0.46 14.05 -5.25
N CYS A 107 -1.02 15.13 -4.69
CA CYS A 107 -1.70 15.11 -3.40
C CYS A 107 -3.19 14.80 -3.56
N LEU A 108 -3.74 14.05 -2.60
CA LEU A 108 -5.16 13.79 -2.54
C LEU A 108 -5.94 15.09 -2.25
N PRO A 109 -7.15 15.23 -2.80
CA PRO A 109 -8.10 16.25 -2.40
C PRO A 109 -8.43 16.22 -0.90
N ASP A 110 -8.61 17.38 -0.28
CA ASP A 110 -8.90 17.53 1.15
C ASP A 110 -10.26 16.94 1.57
N ASP A 111 -11.20 16.73 0.64
CA ASP A 111 -12.51 16.14 0.92
C ASP A 111 -12.48 14.60 1.03
N ILE A 112 -11.33 13.99 0.72
CA ILE A 112 -11.07 12.57 0.96
C ILE A 112 -10.49 12.40 2.36
N SER A 113 -11.24 11.67 3.20
CA SER A 113 -10.91 11.41 4.61
C SER A 113 -10.22 10.06 4.85
N MET A 114 -10.38 9.11 3.92
CA MET A 114 -9.75 7.79 3.99
C MET A 114 -9.70 7.14 2.61
N LEU A 115 -8.63 6.38 2.34
CA LEU A 115 -8.54 5.46 1.20
C LEU A 115 -8.74 4.02 1.65
N GLY A 116 -9.57 3.28 0.92
CA GLY A 116 -9.64 1.83 1.02
C GLY A 116 -8.64 1.20 0.08
N LEU A 117 -7.99 0.14 0.54
CA LEU A 117 -6.88 -0.51 -0.14
C LEU A 117 -7.20 -1.98 -0.36
N GLU A 118 -6.83 -2.47 -1.54
CA GLU A 118 -6.72 -3.89 -1.83
C GLU A 118 -5.24 -4.28 -1.74
N MET A 119 -4.94 -5.35 -0.98
CA MET A 119 -3.58 -5.72 -0.60
C MET A 119 -3.29 -7.20 -0.84
N TYR A 120 -2.03 -7.50 -1.19
CA TYR A 120 -1.54 -8.85 -1.44
C TYR A 120 -0.13 -9.03 -0.91
N LYS A 121 0.20 -10.22 -0.41
CA LYS A 121 1.59 -10.61 -0.18
C LYS A 121 2.21 -11.13 -1.47
N ILE A 122 3.43 -10.70 -1.75
CA ILE A 122 4.25 -11.10 -2.89
C ILE A 122 5.67 -11.40 -2.42
N SER A 123 6.50 -12.00 -3.28
CA SER A 123 7.93 -12.13 -3.00
C SER A 123 8.62 -10.77 -3.01
N LEU A 124 9.62 -10.58 -2.14
CA LEU A 124 10.49 -9.40 -2.14
C LEU A 124 11.22 -9.20 -3.49
N THR A 125 11.44 -10.28 -4.25
CA THR A 125 12.09 -10.18 -5.56
C THR A 125 11.22 -9.55 -6.63
N ASP A 126 9.91 -9.47 -6.38
CA ASP A 126 8.91 -9.08 -7.38
C ASP A 126 8.39 -7.65 -7.17
N ILE A 127 8.96 -6.91 -6.21
CA ILE A 127 8.51 -5.56 -5.83
C ILE A 127 8.59 -4.58 -7.00
N GLU A 128 9.68 -4.62 -7.77
CA GLU A 128 9.85 -3.73 -8.92
C GLU A 128 8.80 -4.01 -9.99
N ALA A 129 8.57 -5.29 -10.33
CA ALA A 129 7.53 -5.70 -11.27
C ALA A 129 6.12 -5.35 -10.78
N ALA A 130 5.84 -5.51 -9.49
CA ALA A 130 4.57 -5.12 -8.88
C ALA A 130 4.37 -3.59 -8.93
N SER A 131 5.41 -2.80 -8.69
CA SER A 131 5.38 -1.35 -8.79
C SER A 131 5.11 -0.89 -10.22
N GLU A 132 5.78 -1.48 -11.21
CA GLU A 132 5.52 -1.19 -12.62
C GLU A 132 4.09 -1.60 -13.03
N ALA A 133 3.51 -2.60 -12.36
CA ALA A 133 2.13 -3.02 -12.53
C ALA A 133 1.10 -2.15 -11.76
N GLY A 134 1.53 -1.10 -11.04
CA GLY A 134 0.65 -0.17 -10.34
C GLY A 134 0.30 -0.55 -8.90
N PHE A 135 1.13 -1.37 -8.25
CA PHE A 135 1.01 -1.73 -6.83
C PHE A 135 2.19 -1.19 -6.02
N TYR A 136 1.93 -0.55 -4.89
CA TYR A 136 3.01 0.01 -4.07
C TYR A 136 3.35 -0.90 -2.90
N PRO A 137 4.64 -1.07 -2.54
CA PRO A 137 5.01 -1.81 -1.34
C PRO A 137 4.57 -1.03 -0.10
N LYS A 138 4.00 -1.74 0.88
CA LYS A 138 3.73 -1.18 2.21
C LYS A 138 5.05 -0.77 2.86
N VAL A 139 6.08 -1.61 2.80
CA VAL A 139 7.36 -1.35 3.49
C VAL A 139 8.35 -0.61 2.58
N ALA A 140 8.01 0.61 2.16
CA ALA A 140 8.81 1.44 1.26
C ALA A 140 10.18 1.86 1.85
N SER A 141 10.20 2.26 3.12
CA SER A 141 11.36 2.87 3.78
C SER A 141 12.49 1.90 4.10
N ASP A 142 12.15 0.65 4.42
CA ASP A 142 13.13 -0.36 4.83
C ASP A 142 13.81 -1.07 3.64
N LEU A 143 13.29 -0.87 2.43
CA LEU A 143 13.79 -1.48 1.19
C LEU A 143 14.69 -0.53 0.38
N GLY A 144 14.88 0.72 0.81
CA GLY A 144 15.85 1.66 0.24
C GLY A 144 15.51 2.24 -1.13
N GLY A 145 14.21 2.36 -1.47
CA GLY A 145 13.73 2.86 -2.77
C GLY A 145 13.17 4.29 -2.76
N ALA A 146 12.76 4.78 -3.93
CA ALA A 146 12.11 6.08 -4.14
C ALA A 146 10.61 6.09 -3.80
N TYR A 147 10.15 5.13 -3.01
CA TYR A 147 8.76 4.95 -2.65
C TYR A 147 8.39 5.87 -1.49
N ILE A 148 7.20 6.44 -1.52
CA ILE A 148 6.68 7.20 -0.39
C ILE A 148 6.28 6.24 0.72
N ASP A 149 6.73 6.53 1.94
CA ASP A 149 6.33 5.79 3.14
C ASP A 149 4.88 6.09 3.51
N LEU A 150 3.98 5.37 2.86
CA LEU A 150 2.57 5.34 3.23
C LEU A 150 2.26 4.15 4.14
N GLY A 151 3.13 3.13 4.18
CA GLY A 151 2.81 1.86 4.82
C GLY A 151 2.72 1.89 6.32
N SER A 152 3.39 2.82 6.99
CA SER A 152 3.22 3.05 8.43
C SER A 152 1.84 3.61 8.80
N GLY A 153 1.13 4.22 7.83
CA GLY A 153 -0.25 4.69 7.99
C GLY A 153 -1.33 3.71 7.52
N ILE A 154 -0.94 2.54 7.00
CA ILE A 154 -1.89 1.53 6.51
C ILE A 154 -2.28 0.59 7.64
N GLU A 155 -3.57 0.54 7.96
CA GLU A 155 -4.15 -0.41 8.88
C GLU A 155 -4.85 -1.54 8.11
N THR A 156 -4.57 -2.80 8.47
CA THR A 156 -5.29 -3.95 7.91
C THR A 156 -6.68 -4.04 8.54
N VAL A 157 -7.71 -4.19 7.71
CA VAL A 157 -9.12 -4.25 8.13
C VAL A 157 -9.82 -5.47 7.52
N ASN A 158 -11.04 -5.77 7.99
CA ASN A 158 -11.89 -6.71 7.27
C ASN A 158 -12.38 -6.05 5.97
N CYS A 159 -12.32 -6.78 4.86
CA CYS A 159 -12.83 -6.31 3.58
C CYS A 159 -14.31 -5.92 3.61
N ASP A 160 -15.11 -6.57 4.48
CA ASP A 160 -16.52 -6.25 4.65
C ASP A 160 -16.76 -4.88 5.31
N ASP A 161 -15.74 -4.31 5.96
CA ASP A 161 -15.81 -2.98 6.58
C ASP A 161 -15.57 -1.84 5.57
N LEU A 162 -15.10 -2.17 4.36
CA LEU A 162 -14.95 -1.25 3.22
C LEU A 162 -16.25 -1.21 2.40
N ASN A 163 -17.36 -0.76 3.00
CA ASN A 163 -18.67 -0.63 2.35
C ASN A 163 -19.37 0.69 2.70
#